data_AF-A0A2I0NU40-F1
#
_entry.id   AF-A0A2I0NU40-F1
#
_cell.length_a   1.000
_cell.length_b   1.000
_cell.length_c   1.000
_cell.angle_alpha   90.00
_cell.angle_beta   90.00
_cell.angle_gamma   90.00
#
_symmetry.space_group_name_H-M   'P 1'
#
loop_
_entity.id
_entity.type
_entity.pdbx_description
1 polymer ?
#
loop_
_entity_poly.entity_id
_entity_poly.type
_entity_poly.pdbx_seq_one_letter_code
_entity_poly.pdbx_strand_id
1 'polypeptide(L)'
;MKKACMILIIVTAMLLAFAVSPGCIGNASPSADAKSPVVTSSASATRTITDGYDRTIVIPANPDRIVCSGSGCLRYISYLGAQDMVAGVDSQEKKVQPQEGRAYAIANPQFKSLPLSGEMRGKDDPEKLIGIGPQIIFKTGSTGTTYGTSGPEADTLQDKTGIPVVAFPYGSLRTDAEKTEFYTALRLMGKTLGKDARAEELIAYVEEV
;
A
#
# COMPACT_ATOMS: atom_id res chain seq x y z
N MET A 1 -1.67 -3.23 48.29
CA MET A 1 -3.04 -3.47 48.80
C MET A 1 -4.11 -2.47 48.32
N LYS A 2 -3.77 -1.25 47.87
CA LYS A 2 -4.78 -0.28 47.36
C LYS A 2 -5.15 -0.42 45.87
N LYS A 3 -4.33 -1.13 45.07
CA LYS A 3 -4.56 -1.30 43.63
C LYS A 3 -5.50 -2.47 43.27
N ALA A 4 -5.65 -3.45 44.17
CA ALA A 4 -6.53 -4.60 43.98
C ALA A 4 -8.02 -4.27 44.22
N CYS A 5 -8.33 -3.24 45.01
CA CYS A 5 -9.70 -2.84 45.31
C CYS A 5 -10.33 -1.97 44.20
N MET A 6 -9.52 -1.32 43.35
CA MET A 6 -9.98 -0.44 42.28
C MET A 6 -10.33 -1.20 40.99
N ILE A 7 -9.73 -2.39 40.80
CA ILE A 7 -10.01 -3.28 39.65
C ILE A 7 -11.32 -4.07 39.88
N LEU A 8 -11.69 -4.31 41.15
CA LEU A 8 -12.90 -5.09 41.48
C LEU A 8 -14.21 -4.29 41.35
N ILE A 9 -14.15 -2.96 41.30
CA ILE A 9 -15.35 -2.09 41.22
C ILE A 9 -15.73 -1.77 39.76
N ILE A 10 -14.78 -1.83 38.82
CA ILE A 10 -15.01 -1.47 37.41
C ILE A 10 -15.54 -2.67 36.60
N VAL A 11 -15.25 -3.90 37.02
CA VAL A 11 -15.68 -5.13 36.30
C VAL A 11 -17.14 -5.51 36.59
N THR A 12 -17.76 -4.96 37.64
CA THR A 12 -19.16 -5.24 38.02
C THR A 12 -20.21 -4.30 37.41
N ALA A 13 -19.80 -3.30 36.62
CA ALA A 13 -20.72 -2.27 36.09
C ALA A 13 -21.08 -2.41 34.60
N MET A 14 -20.65 -3.48 33.91
CA MET A 14 -20.84 -3.62 32.45
C MET A 14 -21.48 -4.96 32.04
N LEU A 15 -22.37 -5.50 32.90
CA LEU A 15 -23.01 -6.81 32.70
C LEU A 15 -24.55 -6.80 32.77
N LEU A 16 -25.21 -5.64 32.60
CA LEU A 16 -26.66 -5.58 32.45
C LEU A 16 -27.10 -4.68 31.30
N ALA A 17 -27.31 -5.27 30.12
CA ALA A 17 -28.21 -4.77 29.09
C ALA A 17 -28.54 -5.87 28.07
N PHE A 18 -29.17 -6.95 28.52
CA PHE A 18 -29.99 -7.80 27.63
C PHE A 18 -31.43 -7.30 27.72
N ALA A 19 -31.87 -6.54 26.71
CA ALA A 19 -33.27 -6.25 26.48
C ALA A 19 -33.70 -7.02 25.21
N VAL A 20 -34.46 -8.08 25.46
CA VAL A 20 -35.19 -8.89 24.48
C VAL A 20 -36.38 -8.07 23.98
N SER A 21 -36.59 -8.04 22.66
CA SER A 21 -37.90 -7.70 22.07
C SER A 21 -38.46 -8.91 21.30
N PRO A 22 -39.79 -9.13 21.37
CA PRO A 22 -40.49 -10.30 20.85
C PRO A 22 -40.69 -10.24 19.33
N GLY A 23 -40.89 -11.42 18.74
CA GLY A 23 -40.82 -11.64 17.30
C GLY A 23 -42.03 -11.23 16.47
N CYS A 24 -41.85 -11.37 15.16
CA CYS A 24 -42.92 -11.52 14.19
C CYS A 24 -42.87 -12.95 13.62
N ILE A 25 -43.87 -13.73 13.98
CA ILE A 25 -44.25 -14.99 13.34
C ILE A 25 -44.85 -14.67 11.96
N GLY A 26 -44.56 -15.56 11.01
CA GLY A 26 -44.68 -15.31 9.57
C GLY A 26 -46.08 -15.47 8.96
N ASN A 27 -46.09 -15.26 7.65
CA ASN A 27 -47.11 -15.77 6.75
C ASN A 27 -46.42 -16.29 5.50
N ALA A 28 -46.42 -17.61 5.32
CA ALA A 28 -46.04 -18.26 4.08
C ALA A 28 -47.26 -18.33 3.16
N SER A 29 -47.08 -17.96 1.89
CA SER A 29 -47.73 -18.61 0.75
C SER A 29 -46.88 -18.38 -0.51
N PRO A 30 -46.91 -19.32 -1.47
CA PRO A 30 -45.76 -19.63 -2.31
C PRO A 30 -45.84 -18.95 -3.67
N SER A 31 -44.68 -18.52 -4.17
CA SER A 31 -44.47 -18.29 -5.60
C SER A 31 -43.13 -18.91 -5.96
N ALA A 32 -43.20 -19.95 -6.79
CA ALA A 32 -42.06 -20.61 -7.37
C ALA A 32 -41.25 -19.62 -8.20
N ASP A 33 -39.97 -19.49 -7.90
CA ASP A 33 -38.94 -19.22 -8.89
C ASP A 33 -37.60 -19.75 -8.36
N ALA A 34 -37.11 -20.78 -9.02
CA ALA A 34 -35.80 -21.36 -8.77
C ALA A 34 -34.72 -20.32 -9.11
N LYS A 35 -34.16 -19.66 -8.09
CA LYS A 35 -32.97 -18.83 -8.23
C LYS A 35 -31.76 -19.62 -7.75
N SER A 36 -30.93 -20.05 -8.70
CA SER A 36 -29.57 -20.54 -8.48
C SER A 36 -28.82 -19.70 -7.45
N PRO A 37 -27.86 -20.29 -6.70
CA PRO A 37 -27.08 -19.54 -5.75
C PRO A 37 -26.25 -18.50 -6.51
N VAL A 38 -26.63 -17.23 -6.34
CA VAL A 38 -25.80 -16.10 -6.75
C VAL A 38 -24.61 -16.11 -5.80
N VAL A 39 -23.45 -16.51 -6.31
CA VAL A 39 -22.17 -16.28 -5.65
C VAL A 39 -21.97 -14.77 -5.64
N THR A 40 -22.30 -14.13 -4.52
CA THR A 40 -21.95 -12.73 -4.28
C THR A 40 -20.44 -12.65 -4.14
N SER A 41 -19.74 -12.45 -5.26
CA SER A 41 -18.37 -11.95 -5.25
C SER A 41 -18.41 -10.62 -4.52
N SER A 42 -17.85 -10.54 -3.31
CA SER A 42 -17.67 -9.28 -2.62
C SER A 42 -16.79 -8.39 -3.49
N ALA A 43 -17.38 -7.44 -4.21
CA ALA A 43 -16.63 -6.42 -4.90
C ALA A 43 -15.79 -5.70 -3.83
N SER A 44 -14.47 -5.89 -3.85
CA SER A 44 -13.57 -5.16 -2.96
C SER A 44 -13.83 -3.67 -3.16
N ALA A 45 -14.15 -2.97 -2.08
CA ALA A 45 -14.39 -1.53 -2.13
C ALA A 45 -13.21 -0.83 -2.81
N THR A 46 -13.50 0.14 -3.67
CA THR A 46 -12.50 0.93 -4.38
C THR A 46 -12.60 2.40 -3.97
N ARG A 47 -11.54 3.15 -4.27
CA ARG A 47 -11.52 4.61 -4.15
C ARG A 47 -10.64 5.22 -5.24
N THR A 48 -10.89 6.48 -5.52
CA THR A 48 -10.11 7.25 -6.49
C THR A 48 -9.04 8.06 -5.79
N ILE A 49 -7.85 8.12 -6.37
CA ILE A 49 -6.75 8.99 -5.96
C ILE A 49 -6.18 9.76 -7.15
N THR A 50 -5.50 10.86 -6.86
CA THR A 50 -4.65 11.57 -7.82
C THR A 50 -3.19 11.28 -7.47
N ASP A 51 -2.40 10.85 -8.45
CA ASP A 51 -0.99 10.52 -8.24
C ASP A 51 -0.05 11.73 -8.47
N GLY A 52 1.26 11.52 -8.39
CA GLY A 52 2.26 12.58 -8.51
C GLY A 52 2.46 13.11 -9.94
N TYR A 53 1.71 12.62 -10.92
CA TYR A 53 1.67 13.12 -12.30
C TYR A 53 0.25 13.54 -12.71
N ASP A 54 -0.59 13.90 -11.73
CA ASP A 54 -1.97 14.38 -11.91
C ASP A 54 -2.91 13.37 -12.57
N ARG A 55 -2.56 12.07 -12.56
CA ARG A 55 -3.44 11.03 -13.09
C ARG A 55 -4.48 10.64 -12.06
N THR A 56 -5.71 10.45 -12.51
CA THR A 56 -6.82 9.98 -11.67
C THR A 56 -6.95 8.47 -11.79
N ILE A 57 -6.78 7.75 -10.68
CA ILE A 57 -6.62 6.29 -10.68
C ILE A 57 -7.58 5.67 -9.65
N VAL A 58 -8.25 4.60 -10.05
CA VAL A 58 -9.10 3.80 -9.16
C VAL A 58 -8.24 2.69 -8.55
N ILE A 59 -8.19 2.65 -7.22
CA ILE A 59 -7.43 1.66 -6.45
C ILE A 59 -8.36 0.92 -5.48
N PRO A 60 -7.97 -0.27 -4.98
CA PRO A 60 -8.63 -0.86 -3.83
C PRO A 60 -8.63 0.10 -2.64
N ALA A 61 -9.69 0.10 -1.85
CA ALA A 61 -9.83 0.99 -0.70
C ALA A 61 -8.74 0.72 0.35
N ASN A 62 -8.47 -0.56 0.61
CA ASN A 62 -7.49 -1.04 1.59
C ASN A 62 -6.53 -2.04 0.91
N PRO A 63 -5.55 -1.56 0.12
CA PRO A 63 -4.57 -2.43 -0.50
C PRO A 63 -3.63 -2.99 0.57
N ASP A 64 -3.33 -4.28 0.53
CA ASP A 64 -2.41 -5.00 1.42
C ASP A 64 -1.29 -5.75 0.68
N ARG A 65 -1.33 -5.71 -0.65
CA ARG A 65 -0.38 -6.45 -1.49
C ARG A 65 0.12 -5.58 -2.65
N ILE A 66 1.38 -5.17 -2.59
CA ILE A 66 1.95 -4.17 -3.50
C ILE A 66 3.24 -4.64 -4.17
N VAL A 67 3.61 -4.00 -5.28
CA VAL A 67 4.97 -4.05 -5.82
C VAL A 67 5.53 -2.64 -5.94
N CYS A 68 6.82 -2.51 -5.67
CA CYS A 68 7.58 -1.28 -5.84
C CYS A 68 8.44 -1.34 -7.10
N SER A 69 8.25 -0.36 -7.97
CA SER A 69 8.98 -0.17 -9.22
C SER A 69 9.80 1.12 -9.17
N GLY A 70 11.07 1.02 -9.55
CA GLY A 70 11.95 2.17 -9.70
C GLY A 70 12.73 2.54 -8.44
N SER A 71 13.71 3.42 -8.66
CA SER A 71 14.76 3.69 -7.67
C SER A 71 14.18 4.28 -6.40
N GLY A 72 14.38 3.61 -5.27
CA GLY A 72 14.00 4.12 -3.95
C GLY A 72 12.55 3.90 -3.55
N CYS A 73 11.72 3.24 -4.37
CA CYS A 73 10.35 2.89 -3.96
C CYS A 73 10.33 2.02 -2.68
N LEU A 74 11.11 0.94 -2.66
CA LEU A 74 11.20 0.05 -1.48
C LEU A 74 11.75 0.76 -0.24
N ARG A 75 12.57 1.80 -0.43
CA ARG A 75 13.05 2.64 0.66
C ARG A 75 11.88 3.40 1.31
N TYR A 76 11.02 4.02 0.52
CA TYR A 76 9.84 4.74 1.05
C TYR A 76 8.84 3.81 1.71
N ILE A 77 8.60 2.63 1.13
CA ILE A 77 7.78 1.60 1.78
C ILE A 77 8.35 1.19 3.15
N SER A 78 9.67 1.05 3.24
CA SER A 78 10.33 0.72 4.51
C SER A 78 10.18 1.85 5.54
N TYR A 79 10.29 3.11 5.11
CA TYR A 79 10.11 4.26 6.01
C TYR A 79 8.68 4.33 6.58
N LEU A 80 7.69 4.05 5.72
CA LEU A 80 6.27 4.01 6.07
C LEU A 80 5.87 2.80 6.93
N GLY A 81 6.80 1.87 7.22
CA GLY A 81 6.50 0.66 7.97
C GLY A 81 5.52 -0.27 7.23
N ALA A 82 5.62 -0.32 5.90
CA ALA A 82 4.74 -1.07 5.01
C ALA A 82 5.47 -2.22 4.28
N GLN A 83 6.68 -2.58 4.72
CA GLN A 83 7.50 -3.63 4.11
C GLN A 83 6.80 -4.99 3.96
N ASP A 84 5.89 -5.33 4.87
CA ASP A 84 5.22 -6.64 4.88
C ASP A 84 4.14 -6.76 3.79
N MET A 85 3.77 -5.65 3.15
CA MET A 85 2.82 -5.60 2.03
C MET A 85 3.51 -5.89 0.68
N VAL A 86 4.84 -5.92 0.63
CA VAL A 86 5.60 -6.09 -0.61
C VAL A 86 5.51 -7.54 -1.09
N ALA A 87 4.97 -7.73 -2.29
CA ALA A 87 4.74 -9.03 -2.90
C ALA A 87 5.81 -9.45 -3.92
N GLY A 88 6.68 -8.52 -4.31
CA GLY A 88 7.71 -8.76 -5.31
C GLY A 88 8.71 -7.61 -5.37
N VAL A 89 9.92 -7.91 -5.88
CA VAL A 89 11.06 -7.00 -5.88
C VAL A 89 11.79 -7.04 -7.22
N ASP A 90 12.53 -5.98 -7.52
CA ASP A 90 13.35 -5.92 -8.73
C ASP A 90 14.65 -6.73 -8.62
N SER A 91 15.40 -6.78 -9.71
CA SER A 91 16.66 -7.51 -9.78
C SER A 91 17.76 -6.96 -8.89
N GLN A 92 17.67 -5.72 -8.38
CA GLN A 92 18.66 -5.17 -7.44
C GLN A 92 18.60 -5.88 -6.09
N GLU A 93 17.39 -6.22 -5.62
CA GLU A 93 17.22 -6.91 -4.33
C GLU A 93 17.67 -8.37 -4.36
N LYS A 94 17.80 -8.95 -5.56
CA LYS A 94 18.31 -10.32 -5.76
C LYS A 94 19.83 -10.42 -5.70
N LYS A 95 20.55 -9.29 -5.79
CA LYS A 95 22.01 -9.30 -5.84
C LYS A 95 22.59 -9.51 -4.44
N VAL A 96 23.56 -10.43 -4.35
CA VAL A 96 24.47 -10.49 -3.20
C VAL A 96 25.53 -9.43 -3.41
N GLN A 97 25.55 -8.43 -2.53
CA GLN A 97 26.56 -7.39 -2.51
C GLN A 97 27.58 -7.72 -1.41
N PRO A 98 28.90 -7.64 -1.67
CA PRO A 98 29.92 -7.84 -0.65
C PRO A 98 29.75 -6.92 0.56
N GLN A 99 29.26 -5.70 0.30
CA GLN A 99 28.84 -4.75 1.31
C GLN A 99 27.49 -4.15 0.88
N GLU A 100 26.44 -4.38 1.66
CA GLU A 100 25.14 -3.76 1.41
C GLU A 100 25.17 -2.33 1.93
N GLY A 101 25.10 -1.34 1.03
CA GLY A 101 25.09 0.09 1.39
C GLY A 101 23.68 0.65 1.63
N ARG A 102 22.64 -0.11 1.32
CA ARG A 102 21.26 0.36 1.39
C ARG A 102 20.65 -0.02 2.74
N ALA A 103 20.57 0.95 3.65
CA ALA A 103 20.03 0.74 5.00
C ALA A 103 18.66 0.04 5.01
N TYR A 104 17.76 0.39 4.08
CA TYR A 104 16.45 -0.26 3.98
C TYR A 104 16.54 -1.75 3.63
N ALA A 105 17.54 -2.18 2.85
CA ALA A 105 17.73 -3.58 2.48
C ALA A 105 18.39 -4.37 3.61
N ILE A 106 19.26 -3.73 4.41
CA ILE A 106 19.82 -4.31 5.65
C ILE A 106 18.69 -4.56 6.66
N ALA A 107 17.81 -3.58 6.84
CA ALA A 107 16.68 -3.68 7.76
C ALA A 107 15.62 -4.68 7.30
N ASN A 108 15.56 -4.99 6.00
CA ASN A 108 14.54 -5.86 5.40
C ASN A 108 15.15 -7.01 4.59
N PRO A 109 15.87 -7.97 5.24
CA PRO A 109 16.50 -9.08 4.54
C PRO A 109 15.50 -10.01 3.81
N GLN A 110 14.24 -10.02 4.23
CA GLN A 110 13.15 -10.80 3.62
C GLN A 110 12.86 -10.43 2.17
N PHE A 111 13.22 -9.21 1.73
CA PHE A 111 13.04 -8.81 0.33
C PHE A 111 13.77 -9.73 -0.65
N LYS A 112 14.90 -10.32 -0.24
CA LYS A 112 15.69 -11.24 -1.09
C LYS A 112 14.90 -12.47 -1.50
N SER A 113 13.98 -12.96 -0.66
CA SER A 113 13.15 -14.13 -0.96
C SER A 113 11.93 -13.85 -1.83
N LEU A 114 11.50 -12.59 -1.96
CA LEU A 114 10.28 -12.24 -2.68
C LEU A 114 10.40 -12.47 -4.20
N PRO A 115 9.33 -12.85 -4.92
CA PRO A 115 9.35 -13.03 -6.37
C PRO A 115 9.97 -11.84 -7.14
N LEU A 116 10.63 -12.13 -8.26
CA LEU A 116 11.18 -11.11 -9.15
C LEU A 116 10.04 -10.42 -9.92
N SER A 117 9.91 -9.10 -9.84
CA SER A 117 8.92 -8.32 -10.57
C SER A 117 9.45 -7.67 -11.85
N GLY A 118 10.77 -7.57 -12.01
CA GLY A 118 11.40 -6.91 -13.14
C GLY A 118 12.87 -6.60 -12.91
N GLU A 119 13.46 -5.87 -13.84
CA GLU A 119 14.80 -5.32 -13.70
C GLU A 119 14.81 -4.01 -12.90
N MET A 120 15.95 -3.71 -12.30
CA MET A 120 16.16 -2.50 -11.51
C MET A 120 15.83 -1.22 -12.28
N ARG A 121 15.55 -0.15 -11.52
CA ARG A 121 15.29 1.20 -12.04
C ARG A 121 14.05 1.28 -12.94
N GLY A 122 13.01 0.52 -12.57
CA GLY A 122 11.69 0.64 -13.17
C GLY A 122 11.55 -0.04 -14.53
N LYS A 123 12.46 -0.97 -14.84
CA LYS A 123 12.37 -1.85 -16.00
C LYS A 123 11.49 -3.05 -15.66
N ASP A 124 10.21 -2.77 -15.50
CA ASP A 124 9.21 -3.74 -15.07
C ASP A 124 9.02 -4.88 -16.08
N ASP A 125 8.68 -6.07 -15.58
CA ASP A 125 8.26 -7.20 -16.39
C ASP A 125 6.75 -7.42 -16.20
N PRO A 126 5.90 -7.03 -17.17
CA PRO A 126 4.45 -7.13 -17.03
C PRO A 126 3.94 -8.55 -16.75
N GLU A 127 4.54 -9.57 -17.37
CA GLU A 127 4.11 -10.97 -17.17
C GLU A 127 4.42 -11.43 -15.75
N LYS A 128 5.59 -11.08 -15.22
CA LYS A 128 5.93 -11.35 -13.82
C LYS A 128 5.03 -10.59 -12.85
N LEU A 129 4.71 -9.33 -13.14
CA LEU A 129 3.78 -8.54 -12.33
C LEU A 129 2.39 -9.17 -12.29
N ILE A 130 1.85 -9.59 -13.43
CA ILE A 130 0.58 -10.32 -13.51
C ILE A 130 0.64 -11.61 -12.70
N GLY A 131 1.71 -12.41 -12.86
CA GLY A 131 1.91 -13.66 -12.13
C GLY A 131 2.07 -13.47 -10.62
N ILE A 132 2.68 -12.36 -10.19
CA ILE A 132 2.72 -11.96 -8.79
C ILE A 132 1.31 -11.60 -8.34
N GLY A 133 0.56 -10.82 -9.11
CA GLY A 133 -0.80 -10.35 -8.79
C GLY A 133 -0.90 -9.30 -7.67
N PRO A 134 -0.07 -8.23 -7.66
CA PRO A 134 -0.25 -7.15 -6.69
C PRO A 134 -1.55 -6.38 -6.96
N GLN A 135 -2.08 -5.76 -5.93
CA GLN A 135 -3.25 -4.88 -6.01
C GLN A 135 -2.90 -3.48 -6.50
N ILE A 136 -1.66 -3.02 -6.24
CA ILE A 136 -1.14 -1.74 -6.67
C ILE A 136 0.36 -1.89 -7.01
N ILE A 137 0.79 -1.20 -8.05
CA ILE A 137 2.21 -0.97 -8.34
C ILE A 137 2.52 0.50 -8.03
N PHE A 138 3.47 0.74 -7.12
CA PHE A 138 4.06 2.09 -7.01
C PHE A 138 5.20 2.21 -8.00
N LYS A 139 5.21 3.26 -8.82
CA LYS A 139 6.27 3.52 -9.80
C LYS A 139 6.90 4.88 -9.58
N THR A 140 8.21 4.91 -9.35
CA THR A 140 8.93 6.17 -9.09
C THR A 140 10.26 6.22 -9.82
N GLY A 141 10.76 7.44 -10.02
CA GLY A 141 12.03 7.69 -10.70
C GLY A 141 12.53 9.10 -10.38
N SER A 142 13.85 9.29 -10.49
CA SER A 142 14.45 10.59 -10.20
C SER A 142 14.25 11.52 -11.40
N THR A 143 13.51 12.62 -11.20
CA THR A 143 13.24 13.63 -12.22
C THR A 143 14.55 14.14 -12.85
N GLY A 144 14.55 14.35 -14.17
CA GLY A 144 15.72 14.86 -14.90
C GLY A 144 16.87 13.86 -15.08
N THR A 145 16.67 12.58 -14.76
CA THR A 145 17.67 11.52 -14.98
C THR A 145 17.19 10.48 -16.01
N THR A 146 18.11 9.65 -16.49
CA THR A 146 17.78 8.49 -17.36
C THR A 146 16.97 7.41 -16.64
N TYR A 147 16.71 7.57 -15.34
CA TYR A 147 15.93 6.68 -14.49
C TYR A 147 14.70 7.40 -13.91
N GLY A 148 14.26 8.48 -14.59
CA GLY A 148 12.99 9.13 -14.31
C GLY A 148 11.82 8.19 -14.61
N THR A 149 10.65 8.58 -14.11
CA THR A 149 9.38 8.00 -14.53
C THR A 149 8.45 9.12 -14.97
N SER A 150 7.34 8.77 -15.61
CA SER A 150 6.32 9.70 -16.06
C SER A 150 4.92 9.10 -15.99
N GLY A 151 3.90 9.94 -16.10
CA GLY A 151 2.51 9.51 -16.22
C GLY A 151 2.29 8.53 -17.39
N PRO A 152 2.73 8.83 -18.62
CA PRO A 152 2.55 7.93 -19.77
C PRO A 152 3.23 6.56 -19.62
N GLU A 153 4.40 6.49 -18.98
CA GLU A 153 5.05 5.20 -18.70
C GLU A 153 4.24 4.36 -17.70
N ALA A 154 3.63 5.03 -16.72
CA ALA A 154 2.79 4.37 -15.75
C ALA A 154 1.42 3.97 -16.35
N ASP A 155 0.86 4.75 -17.29
CA ASP A 155 -0.32 4.35 -18.07
C ASP A 155 -0.01 3.09 -18.90
N THR A 156 1.13 3.10 -19.60
CA THR A 156 1.59 1.95 -20.39
C THR A 156 1.72 0.69 -19.53
N LEU A 157 2.25 0.80 -18.31
CA LEU A 157 2.37 -0.34 -17.40
C LEU A 157 1.00 -0.81 -16.89
N GLN A 158 0.12 0.13 -16.53
CA GLN A 158 -1.23 -0.16 -16.08
C GLN A 158 -2.02 -0.88 -17.18
N ASP A 159 -1.97 -0.41 -18.42
CA ASP A 159 -2.67 -1.00 -19.57
C ASP A 159 -2.18 -2.41 -19.88
N LYS A 160 -0.87 -2.65 -19.76
CA LYS A 160 -0.27 -3.97 -20.01
C LYS A 160 -0.59 -5.00 -18.93
N THR A 161 -0.81 -4.55 -17.69
CA THR A 161 -0.95 -5.45 -16.53
C THR A 161 -2.39 -5.56 -16.02
N GLY A 162 -3.22 -4.56 -16.30
CA GLY A 162 -4.53 -4.39 -15.65
C GLY A 162 -4.45 -4.03 -14.16
N ILE A 163 -3.26 -3.74 -13.63
CA ILE A 163 -3.04 -3.44 -12.21
C ILE A 163 -2.89 -1.92 -12.05
N PRO A 164 -3.60 -1.28 -11.10
CA PRO A 164 -3.44 0.15 -10.84
C PRO A 164 -1.99 0.55 -10.55
N VAL A 165 -1.47 1.54 -11.29
CA VAL A 165 -0.10 2.03 -11.11
C VAL A 165 -0.13 3.42 -10.52
N VAL A 166 0.34 3.61 -9.29
CA VAL A 166 0.45 4.93 -8.63
C VAL A 166 1.85 5.46 -8.86
N ALA A 167 1.98 6.52 -9.68
CA ALA A 167 3.28 7.04 -10.09
C ALA A 167 3.58 8.41 -9.48
N PHE A 168 4.85 8.66 -9.18
CA PHE A 168 5.29 9.93 -8.60
C PHE A 168 6.80 10.16 -8.78
N PRO A 169 7.23 11.43 -8.85
CA PRO A 169 8.65 11.79 -8.75
C PRO A 169 9.29 11.31 -7.45
N TYR A 170 10.53 10.82 -7.50
CA TYR A 170 11.21 10.28 -6.33
C TYR A 170 11.54 11.38 -5.28
N GLY A 171 12.07 12.52 -5.71
CA GLY A 171 12.55 13.58 -4.81
C GLY A 171 13.87 13.29 -4.08
N SER A 172 14.39 14.28 -3.35
CA SER A 172 15.63 14.21 -2.57
C SER A 172 15.74 15.41 -1.62
N LEU A 173 16.76 15.45 -0.76
CA LEU A 173 17.00 16.59 0.15
C LEU A 173 18.01 17.62 -0.41
N ARG A 174 18.37 17.53 -1.70
CA ARG A 174 19.41 18.39 -2.30
C ARG A 174 18.94 19.80 -2.63
N THR A 175 17.66 19.95 -2.99
CA THR A 175 17.04 21.21 -3.42
C THR A 175 15.62 21.28 -2.87
N ASP A 176 15.06 22.48 -2.74
CA ASP A 176 13.68 22.65 -2.23
C ASP A 176 12.63 21.99 -3.13
N ALA A 177 12.85 22.00 -4.44
CA ALA A 177 11.98 21.33 -5.40
C ALA A 177 11.96 19.81 -5.18
N GLU A 178 13.14 19.21 -5.04
CA GLU A 178 13.26 17.76 -4.80
C GLU A 178 12.78 17.37 -3.40
N LYS A 179 12.93 18.27 -2.42
CA LYS A 179 12.41 18.08 -1.06
C LYS A 179 10.89 18.06 -1.06
N THR A 180 10.28 18.94 -1.87
CA THR A 180 8.84 18.98 -2.10
C THR A 180 8.35 17.68 -2.78
N GLU A 181 9.06 17.18 -3.79
CA GLU A 181 8.78 15.87 -4.41
C GLU A 181 8.83 14.74 -3.37
N PHE A 182 9.87 14.71 -2.52
CA PHE A 182 10.02 13.72 -1.47
C PHE A 182 8.85 13.70 -0.48
N TYR A 183 8.44 14.86 0.02
CA TYR A 183 7.30 14.98 0.95
C TYR A 183 5.97 14.61 0.28
N THR A 184 5.79 15.01 -0.97
CA THR A 184 4.60 14.66 -1.75
C THR A 184 4.51 13.16 -1.97
N ALA A 185 5.63 12.50 -2.28
CA ALA A 185 5.69 11.04 -2.43
C ALA A 185 5.31 10.31 -1.13
N LEU A 186 5.87 10.73 0.02
CA LEU A 186 5.52 10.14 1.32
C LEU A 186 4.04 10.28 1.65
N ARG A 187 3.45 11.45 1.40
CA ARG A 187 2.00 11.69 1.62
C ARG A 187 1.14 10.85 0.69
N LEU A 188 1.49 10.78 -0.59
CA LEU A 188 0.76 9.99 -1.58
C LEU A 188 0.78 8.51 -1.20
N MET A 189 1.96 7.96 -0.92
CA MET A 189 2.11 6.56 -0.51
C MET A 189 1.42 6.30 0.84
N GLY A 190 1.58 7.21 1.80
CA GLY A 190 0.92 7.19 3.10
C GLY A 190 -0.60 7.08 2.95
N LYS A 191 -1.21 8.04 2.23
CA LYS A 191 -2.64 8.05 1.93
C LYS A 191 -3.09 6.83 1.16
N THR A 192 -2.26 6.28 0.28
CA THR A 192 -2.58 5.07 -0.50
C THR A 192 -2.65 3.82 0.39
N LEU A 193 -1.82 3.74 1.43
CA LEU A 193 -1.67 2.56 2.30
C LEU A 193 -2.30 2.74 3.69
N GLY A 194 -2.98 3.86 3.97
CA GLY A 194 -3.52 4.16 5.30
C GLY A 194 -2.42 4.42 6.34
N LYS A 195 -1.31 5.01 5.91
CA LYS A 195 -0.12 5.35 6.71
C LYS A 195 0.09 6.86 6.82
N ASP A 196 -0.97 7.66 6.71
CA ASP A 196 -0.94 9.13 6.72
C ASP A 196 -0.20 9.68 7.95
N ALA A 197 -0.53 9.19 9.15
CA ALA A 197 0.12 9.62 10.39
C ALA A 197 1.64 9.35 10.39
N ARG A 198 2.06 8.19 9.84
CA ARG A 198 3.48 7.84 9.73
C ARG A 198 4.18 8.70 8.67
N ALA A 199 3.51 9.03 7.58
CA ALA A 199 4.06 9.92 6.57
C ALA A 199 4.36 11.32 7.15
N GLU A 200 3.41 11.90 7.89
CA GLU A 200 3.63 13.22 8.52
C GLU A 200 4.69 13.18 9.62
N GLU A 201 4.75 12.10 10.42
CA GLU A 201 5.82 11.90 11.41
C GLU A 201 7.21 11.91 10.76
N LEU A 202 7.37 11.21 9.64
CA LEU A 202 8.63 11.19 8.89
C LEU A 202 9.00 12.55 8.31
N ILE A 203 8.01 13.28 7.78
CA ILE A 203 8.22 14.61 7.21
C ILE A 203 8.71 15.56 8.31
N ALA A 204 8.02 15.59 9.46
CA ALA A 204 8.41 16.40 10.61
C ALA A 204 9.84 16.07 11.08
N TYR A 205 10.18 14.78 11.18
CA TYR A 205 11.53 14.36 11.53
C TYR A 205 12.59 14.89 10.55
N VAL A 206 12.31 14.87 9.24
CA VAL A 206 13.25 15.41 8.24
C VAL A 206 13.30 16.94 8.26
N GLU A 207 12.25 17.63 8.67
CA GLU A 207 12.26 19.10 8.82
C GLU A 207 13.03 19.57 10.05
N GLU A 208 13.14 18.75 11.08
CA GLU A 208 13.92 19.03 12.29
C GLU A 208 15.44 18.83 12.15
N VAL A 209 15.88 18.14 11.08
CA VAL A 209 17.29 17.81 10.80
C VAL A 209 17.87 18.73 9.74
#